data_AF-A0A3B0XP48-F1
#
_entry.id   AF-A0A3B0XP48-F1
#
_cell.length_a   1.000
_cell.length_b   1.000
_cell.length_c   1.000
_cell.angle_alpha   90.00
_cell.angle_beta   90.00
_cell.angle_gamma   90.00
#
_symmetry.space_group_name_H-M   'P 1'
#
loop_
_entity.id
_entity.type
_entity.pdbx_description
1 polymer ?
#
loop_
_entity_poly.entity_id
_entity_poly.type
_entity_poly.pdbx_seq_one_letter_code
_entity_poly.pdbx_strand_id
1 'polypeptide(L)'
;MSWIRGILIAIDQLGNALAGGNPDSTVSARVGHFARKQNNILHFYWKTMEAVINHTFYPIHGPDHCYKSHLADRDEKNIAGSDTMRAILGLIIIASCPPFYIFIRAYVLVSPGAKFITSDK
;
A
#
# COMPACT_ATOMS: atom_id res chain seq x y z
N MET A 1 -18.49 -6.35 -4.33
CA MET A 1 -17.42 -6.12 -3.34
C MET A 1 -17.90 -6.57 -1.97
N SER A 2 -17.06 -7.27 -1.19
CA SER A 2 -17.36 -7.54 0.22
C SER A 2 -17.29 -6.25 1.03
N TRP A 3 -18.23 -6.05 1.96
CA TRP A 3 -18.30 -4.87 2.82
C TRP A 3 -16.99 -4.63 3.61
N ILE A 4 -16.38 -5.70 4.10
CA ILE A 4 -15.10 -5.65 4.84
C ILE A 4 -13.98 -5.12 3.94
N ARG A 5 -13.93 -5.55 2.67
CA ARG A 5 -12.92 -5.06 1.71
C ARG A 5 -13.09 -3.55 1.47
N GLY A 6 -14.33 -3.07 1.35
CA GLY A 6 -14.62 -1.64 1.20
C GLY A 6 -14.11 -0.81 2.38
N ILE A 7 -14.31 -1.29 3.61
CA ILE A 7 -13.81 -0.62 4.83
C ILE A 7 -12.28 -0.55 4.83
N LEU A 8 -11.61 -1.65 4.49
CA LEU A 8 -10.13 -1.67 4.46
C LEU A 8 -9.58 -0.70 3.42
N ILE A 9 -10.20 -0.60 2.25
CA ILE A 9 -9.83 0.37 1.22
C ILE A 9 -10.04 1.80 1.73
N ALA A 10 -11.18 2.09 2.37
CA ALA A 10 -11.47 3.42 2.91
C ALA A 10 -10.49 3.84 4.02
N ILE A 11 -10.06 2.90 4.88
CA ILE A 11 -9.04 3.15 5.91
C ILE A 11 -7.68 3.46 5.26
N ASP A 12 -7.31 2.73 4.22
CA ASP A 12 -6.06 2.96 3.46
C ASP A 12 -6.08 4.34 2.77
N GLN A 13 -7.18 4.67 2.09
CA GLN A 13 -7.44 5.99 1.50
C GLN A 13 -7.39 7.13 2.54
N LEU A 14 -7.98 6.93 3.72
CA LEU A 14 -7.89 7.90 4.82
C LEU A 14 -6.44 8.11 5.26
N GLY A 15 -5.65 7.04 5.41
CA GLY A 15 -4.23 7.13 5.72
C GLY A 15 -3.47 7.93 4.66
N ASN A 16 -3.78 7.71 3.38
CA ASN A 16 -3.18 8.46 2.28
C ASN A 16 -3.54 9.95 2.33
N ALA A 17 -4.81 10.28 2.57
CA ALA A 17 -5.30 11.65 2.69
C ALA A 17 -4.65 12.40 3.87
N LEU A 18 -4.55 11.76 5.03
CA LEU A 18 -3.87 12.32 6.21
C LEU A 18 -2.38 12.60 5.95
N ALA A 19 -1.76 11.83 5.06
CA ALA A 19 -0.39 12.01 4.60
C ALA A 19 -0.29 12.89 3.33
N GLY A 20 -1.26 13.76 3.07
CA GLY A 20 -1.25 14.72 1.97
C GLY A 20 -1.30 14.10 0.57
N GLY A 21 -1.83 12.89 0.45
CA GLY A 21 -2.09 12.19 -0.81
C GLY A 21 -3.45 12.54 -1.42
N ASN A 22 -3.76 11.93 -2.57
CA ASN A 22 -5.10 11.99 -3.14
C ASN A 22 -6.04 11.11 -2.30
N PRO A 23 -7.15 11.64 -1.75
CA PRO A 23 -8.09 10.87 -0.93
C PRO A 23 -8.75 9.70 -1.66
N ASP A 24 -8.81 9.72 -2.99
CA ASP A 24 -9.38 8.62 -3.78
C ASP A 24 -8.35 7.53 -4.11
N SER A 25 -7.06 7.75 -3.80
CA SER A 25 -5.98 6.79 -4.02
C SER A 25 -5.54 6.13 -2.71
N THR A 26 -5.19 4.85 -2.77
CA THR A 26 -4.60 4.10 -1.64
C THR A 26 -3.14 4.48 -1.38
N VAL A 27 -2.64 4.22 -0.16
CA VAL A 27 -1.21 4.36 0.15
C VAL A 27 -0.38 3.45 -0.77
N SER A 28 -0.82 2.21 -0.96
CA SER A 28 -0.16 1.25 -1.84
C SER A 28 -0.07 1.74 -3.29
N ALA A 29 -1.14 2.30 -3.85
CA ALA A 29 -1.12 2.86 -5.20
C ALA A 29 -0.18 4.08 -5.32
N ARG A 30 -0.22 5.00 -4.34
CA ARG A 30 0.70 6.15 -4.31
C ARG A 30 2.16 5.72 -4.24
N VAL A 31 2.47 4.81 -3.32
CA VAL A 31 3.84 4.29 -3.16
C VAL A 31 4.29 3.58 -4.43
N GLY A 32 3.45 2.71 -5.01
CA GLY A 32 3.73 2.02 -6.27
C GLY A 32 3.99 2.97 -7.43
N HIS A 33 3.23 4.06 -7.52
CA HIS A 33 3.42 5.10 -8.54
C HIS A 33 4.79 5.79 -8.42
N PHE A 34 5.12 6.32 -7.24
CA PHE A 34 6.35 7.09 -7.05
C PHE A 34 7.61 6.22 -6.99
N ALA A 35 7.48 4.96 -6.60
CA ALA A 35 8.56 3.97 -6.65
C ALA A 35 8.99 3.62 -8.08
N ARG A 36 8.12 3.85 -9.09
CA ARG A 36 8.42 3.57 -10.51
C ARG A 36 8.78 4.82 -11.33
N LYS A 37 8.64 6.02 -10.76
CA LYS A 37 9.13 7.26 -11.39
C LYS A 37 10.67 7.29 -11.37
N GLN A 38 11.27 7.27 -12.56
CA GLN A 38 12.69 7.48 -12.75
C GLN A 38 13.06 8.95 -12.47
N ASN A 39 14.29 9.23 -12.03
CA ASN A 39 14.82 10.57 -11.70
C ASN A 39 14.15 11.30 -10.53
N ASN A 40 13.54 10.57 -9.59
CA ASN A 40 13.06 11.15 -8.33
C ASN A 40 14.20 11.19 -7.30
N ILE A 41 14.51 12.36 -6.74
CA ILE A 41 15.54 12.49 -5.68
C ILE A 41 15.19 11.65 -4.44
N LEU A 42 13.90 11.37 -4.22
CA LEU A 42 13.39 10.51 -3.16
C LEU A 42 13.06 9.09 -3.64
N HIS A 43 13.60 8.65 -4.77
CA HIS A 43 13.37 7.31 -5.30
C HIS A 43 13.66 6.24 -4.23
N PHE A 44 14.76 6.39 -3.48
CA PHE A 44 15.09 5.48 -2.38
C PHE A 44 13.98 5.41 -1.32
N TYR A 45 13.49 6.55 -0.84
CA TYR A 45 12.37 6.61 0.12
C TYR A 45 11.15 5.82 -0.38
N TRP A 46 10.73 6.07 -1.63
CA TRP A 46 9.56 5.39 -2.20
C TRP A 46 9.78 3.89 -2.37
N LYS A 47 10.98 3.47 -2.80
CA LYS A 47 11.36 2.06 -2.89
C LYS A 47 11.41 1.37 -1.53
N THR A 48 11.87 2.05 -0.49
CA THR A 48 11.85 1.51 0.88
C THR A 48 10.43 1.31 1.37
N MET A 49 9.55 2.31 1.20
CA MET A 49 8.13 2.17 1.54
C MET A 49 7.46 1.04 0.75
N GLU A 50 7.74 0.94 -0.56
CA GLU A 50 7.24 -0.14 -1.42
C GLU A 50 7.69 -1.50 -0.90
N ALA A 51 8.96 -1.64 -0.50
CA ALA A 51 9.50 -2.89 0.02
C ALA A 51 8.82 -3.31 1.34
N VAL A 52 8.60 -2.38 2.27
CA VAL A 52 7.93 -2.66 3.55
C VAL A 52 6.50 -3.14 3.32
N ILE A 53 5.74 -2.42 2.50
CA ILE A 53 4.34 -2.77 2.21
C ILE A 53 4.28 -4.10 1.45
N ASN A 54 5.09 -4.26 0.39
CA ASN A 54 5.11 -5.50 -0.39
C ASN A 54 5.49 -6.71 0.49
N HIS A 55 6.46 -6.56 1.40
CA HIS A 55 6.83 -7.63 2.32
C HIS A 55 5.68 -8.00 3.27
N THR A 56 4.96 -7.00 3.77
CA THR A 56 3.80 -7.17 4.65
C THR A 56 2.70 -7.97 4.00
N PHE A 57 2.34 -7.62 2.76
CA PHE A 57 1.21 -8.22 2.05
C PHE A 57 1.58 -9.39 1.12
N TYR A 58 2.87 -9.69 0.94
CA TYR A 58 3.37 -10.79 0.10
C TYR A 58 2.63 -12.12 0.31
N PRO A 59 2.30 -12.57 1.54
CA PRO A 59 1.73 -13.89 1.75
C PRO A 59 0.36 -14.07 1.10
N ILE A 60 -0.41 -12.98 0.99
CA ILE A 60 -1.77 -12.99 0.43
C ILE A 60 -1.77 -12.46 -1.01
N HIS A 61 -1.03 -11.40 -1.31
CA HIS A 61 -1.10 -10.70 -2.61
C HIS A 61 0.03 -11.05 -3.57
N GLY A 62 1.05 -11.79 -3.11
CA GLY A 62 2.22 -12.13 -3.90
C GLY A 62 3.12 -10.93 -4.18
N PRO A 63 3.98 -11.01 -5.22
CA PRO A 63 4.92 -9.93 -5.53
C PRO A 63 4.21 -8.68 -6.05
N ASP A 64 4.88 -7.54 -5.92
CA ASP A 64 4.51 -6.24 -6.51
C ASP A 64 3.12 -5.72 -6.11
N HIS A 65 2.71 -5.91 -4.86
CA HIS A 65 1.41 -5.45 -4.35
C HIS A 65 1.15 -3.96 -4.60
N CYS A 66 2.11 -3.08 -4.25
CA CYS A 66 1.97 -1.63 -4.46
C CYS A 66 1.85 -1.27 -5.94
N TYR A 67 2.65 -1.90 -6.80
CA TYR A 67 2.62 -1.63 -8.23
C TYR A 67 1.31 -2.11 -8.88
N LYS A 68 0.83 -3.30 -8.51
CA LYS A 68 -0.50 -3.79 -8.92
C LYS A 68 -1.61 -2.83 -8.47
N SER A 69 -1.51 -2.29 -7.25
CA SER A 69 -2.46 -1.30 -6.73
C SER A 69 -2.41 -0.01 -7.57
N HIS A 70 -1.21 0.47 -7.93
CA HIS A 70 -1.08 1.61 -8.83
C HIS A 70 -1.72 1.37 -10.20
N LEU A 71 -1.52 0.19 -10.80
CA LEU A 71 -2.13 -0.15 -12.08
C LEU A 71 -3.66 -0.28 -11.98
N ALA A 72 -4.17 -0.75 -10.85
CA ALA A 72 -5.60 -0.84 -10.58
C ALA A 72 -6.26 0.55 -10.46
N ASP A 73 -5.51 1.54 -9.97
CA ASP A 73 -5.95 2.93 -9.73
C ASP A 73 -5.26 3.90 -10.71
N ARG A 74 -4.97 3.47 -11.95
CA ARG A 74 -4.17 4.26 -12.91
C ARG A 74 -4.80 5.59 -13.34
N ASP A 75 -6.13 5.68 -13.24
CA ASP A 75 -6.89 6.87 -13.60
C ASP A 75 -6.85 7.92 -12.47
N GLU A 76 -6.40 7.54 -11.27
CA GLU A 76 -6.25 8.42 -10.12
C GLU A 76 -4.91 9.18 -10.14
N LYS A 77 -4.97 10.49 -9.90
CA LYS A 77 -3.76 11.33 -9.82
C LYS A 77 -3.08 11.13 -8.48
N ASN A 78 -1.86 10.61 -8.49
CA ASN A 78 -1.08 10.41 -7.27
C ASN A 78 -0.28 11.68 -6.90
N ILE A 79 -0.42 12.11 -5.65
CA ILE A 79 0.21 13.33 -5.10
C ILE A 79 1.39 12.93 -4.20
N ALA A 80 2.56 13.52 -4.42
CA ALA A 80 3.77 13.14 -3.67
C ALA A 80 3.73 13.62 -2.20
N GLY A 81 3.05 14.75 -1.94
CA GLY A 81 3.09 15.44 -0.65
C GLY A 81 4.37 16.23 -0.42
N SER A 82 4.35 17.14 0.56
CA SER A 82 5.55 17.82 1.08
C SER A 82 6.44 16.85 1.89
N ASP A 83 7.64 17.29 2.28
CA ASP A 83 8.53 16.49 3.14
C ASP A 83 7.87 16.06 4.45
N THR A 84 7.17 16.97 5.13
CA THR A 84 6.41 16.66 6.34
C THR A 84 5.35 15.60 6.09
N MET A 85 4.62 15.71 4.98
CA MET A 85 3.56 14.75 4.62
C MET A 85 4.13 13.38 4.26
N ARG A 86 5.33 13.33 3.66
CA ARG A 86 6.06 12.08 3.45
C ARG A 86 6.52 11.46 4.77
N ALA A 87 7.01 12.27 5.72
CA ALA A 87 7.35 11.75 7.05
C ALA A 87 6.11 11.15 7.74
N ILE A 88 4.96 11.80 7.66
CA ILE A 88 3.68 11.28 8.16
C ILE A 88 3.31 9.96 7.46
N LEU A 89 3.44 9.89 6.13
CA LEU A 89 3.22 8.66 5.37
C LEU A 89 4.09 7.51 5.89
N GLY A 90 5.39 7.76 6.09
CA GLY A 90 6.33 6.79 6.62
C GLY A 90 5.95 6.30 8.01
N LEU A 91 5.51 7.20 8.89
CA LEU A 91 5.02 6.86 10.23
C LEU A 91 3.76 5.99 10.17
N ILE A 92 2.80 6.31 9.29
CA ILE A 92 1.59 5.48 9.09
C ILE A 92 1.97 4.08 8.63
N ILE A 93 2.90 3.95 7.68
CA ILE A 93 3.37 2.64 7.18
C ILE A 93 4.07 1.87 8.31
N ILE A 94 4.99 2.50 9.04
CA ILE A 94 5.73 1.85 10.14
C ILE A 94 4.79 1.44 11.28
N ALA A 95 3.77 2.23 11.59
CA ALA A 95 2.81 1.90 12.64
C ALA A 95 1.82 0.79 12.21
N SER A 96 1.39 0.78 10.95
CA SER A 96 0.35 -0.14 10.47
C SER A 96 0.90 -1.47 9.94
N CYS A 97 2.05 -1.48 9.27
CA CYS A 97 2.57 -2.70 8.65
C CYS A 97 2.94 -3.82 9.64
N PRO A 98 3.57 -3.58 10.82
CA PRO A 98 3.89 -4.64 11.76
C PRO A 98 2.68 -5.44 12.28
N PRO A 99 1.57 -4.81 12.75
CA PRO A 99 0.39 -5.59 13.15
C PRO A 99 -0.24 -6.33 11.97
N PHE A 100 -0.30 -5.72 10.78
CA PHE A 100 -0.77 -6.43 9.58
C PHE A 100 0.12 -7.62 9.21
N TYR A 101 1.44 -7.49 9.33
CA TYR A 101 2.39 -8.57 9.04
C TYR A 101 2.13 -9.79 9.92
N ILE A 102 1.98 -9.58 11.23
CA ILE A 102 1.69 -10.65 12.19
C ILE A 102 0.33 -11.29 11.87
N PHE A 103 -0.69 -10.45 11.69
CA PHE A 103 -2.05 -10.91 11.40
C PHE A 103 -2.13 -11.74 10.10
N ILE A 104 -1.54 -11.24 9.01
CA ILE A 104 -1.55 -11.89 7.70
C ILE A 104 -0.85 -13.25 7.76
N ARG A 105 0.30 -13.33 8.46
CA ARG A 105 1.01 -14.60 8.63
C ARG A 105 0.18 -15.60 9.43
N ALA A 106 -0.43 -15.18 10.54
CA ALA A 106 -1.32 -16.03 11.32
C ALA A 106 -2.53 -16.51 10.50
N TYR A 107 -3.16 -15.61 9.75
CA TYR A 107 -4.29 -15.92 8.89
C TYR A 107 -3.93 -16.95 7.81
N VAL A 108 -2.81 -16.76 7.12
CA VAL A 108 -2.33 -17.69 6.08
C VAL A 108 -1.93 -19.06 6.65
N LEU A 109 -1.50 -19.14 7.91
CA LEU A 109 -1.24 -20.43 8.58
C LEU A 109 -2.55 -21.21 8.81
N VAL A 110 -3.62 -20.53 9.23
CA VAL A 110 -4.93 -21.16 9.50
C VAL A 110 -5.70 -21.42 8.21
N SER A 111 -5.50 -20.59 7.18
CA SER A 111 -6.18 -20.68 5.88
C SER A 111 -5.17 -20.69 4.73
N PRO A 112 -4.51 -21.83 4.43
CA PRO A 112 -3.50 -21.90 3.38
C PRO A 112 -4.01 -21.51 1.98
N GLY A 113 -5.30 -21.71 1.71
CA GLY A 113 -5.95 -21.28 0.46
C GLY A 113 -6.02 -19.77 0.28
N ALA A 114 -5.69 -18.98 1.31
CA ALA A 114 -5.58 -17.53 1.21
C ALA A 114 -4.25 -17.04 0.62
N LYS A 115 -3.30 -17.95 0.37
CA LYS A 115 -2.03 -17.57 -0.26
C LYS A 115 -2.25 -17.14 -1.70
N PHE A 116 -1.67 -16.00 -2.06
CA PHE A 116 -1.64 -15.50 -3.44
C PHE A 116 -3.02 -15.35 -4.09
N ILE A 117 -4.05 -14.98 -3.31
CA ILE A 117 -5.35 -14.62 -3.86
C ILE A 117 -5.12 -13.46 -4.84
N THR A 118 -5.31 -13.75 -6.13
CA THR A 118 -5.40 -12.72 -7.16
C THR A 118 -6.66 -11.91 -6.86
N SER A 119 -6.49 -10.60 -6.60
CA SER A 119 -7.62 -9.68 -6.69
C SER A 119 -7.93 -9.49 -8.16
N ASP A 120 -8.55 -10.50 -8.78
CA ASP A 120 -9.27 -10.30 -10.03
C ASP A 120 -10.44 -9.35 -9.70
N LYS A 121 -10.51 -8.25 -10.45
CA LYS A 121 -11.58 -7.27 -10.33
C LYS A 121 -12.90 -7.90 -10.80
#